data_AF-A0A7J2WRF3-F1
#
_entry.id   AF-A0A7J2WRF3-F1
#
_cell.length_a   1.000
_cell.length_b   1.000
_cell.length_c   1.000
_cell.angle_alpha   90.00
_cell.angle_beta   90.00
_cell.angle_gamma   90.00
#
_symmetry.space_group_name_H-M   'P 1'
#
loop_
_entity.id
_entity.type
_entity.pdbx_description
1 polymer ?
#
loop_
_entity_poly.entity_id
_entity_poly.type
_entity_poly.pdbx_seq_one_letter_code
_entity_poly.pdbx_strand_id
1 'polypeptide(L)'
;MRAHIPLLLILALSVAILYLALTSSPELKEYESLKREYERLLSDYKKLNSTYDTLKREHEDALNELKELKASYDSLKEEHESLLSGYITLNSSYNSLKREHESTLNELRVLRSEYEALTSKYNKLQEDFNALKREHESTLNELRSLRNEYSELMSKYSKLQMDYNDLLNAYNLLKSYHSSAKQVRWYERVAYEKLNTNWFKVELALWREWYIIKSDLRVLFLSNDYGQAGAIMFAEMVRRDLSYNRDLYREMIREWLRDHPARNEVELANEIARLFYSLDHKYAYPGVDEPNSWLPLFPVELLAYSLGDCEDHAMLLASLYKSAGFRVRMITVPGHAALQIYLDGRWRFLEATIHFSDGRDVPCSFYSSLTVDDLERSFLNEYSGVTYYYDEI
;
A
#
# COMPACT_ATOMS: atom_id res chain seq x y z
N MET A 1 -146.52 47.40 -154.28
CA MET A 1 -147.59 47.91 -153.40
C MET A 1 -147.41 47.28 -152.01
N ARG A 2 -147.37 48.11 -150.95
CA ARG A 2 -147.77 47.90 -149.52
C ARG A 2 -148.12 46.45 -149.07
N ALA A 3 -147.82 45.91 -147.88
CA ALA A 3 -147.26 46.37 -146.61
C ALA A 3 -147.03 45.14 -145.66
N HIS A 4 -146.26 45.32 -144.57
CA HIS A 4 -146.19 44.48 -143.34
C HIS A 4 -145.47 43.09 -143.34
N ILE A 5 -144.12 43.07 -143.37
CA ILE A 5 -143.30 42.06 -142.63
C ILE A 5 -142.21 42.74 -141.75
N PRO A 6 -142.59 43.66 -140.83
CA PRO A 6 -141.68 44.22 -139.83
C PRO A 6 -141.66 43.46 -138.49
N LEU A 7 -142.36 42.33 -138.29
CA LEU A 7 -142.57 41.78 -136.92
C LEU A 7 -141.61 40.65 -136.46
N LEU A 8 -141.09 39.80 -137.35
CA LEU A 8 -140.32 38.60 -136.94
C LEU A 8 -138.82 38.85 -136.74
N LEU A 9 -138.22 39.76 -137.51
CA LEU A 9 -136.83 40.18 -137.32
C LEU A 9 -136.64 41.02 -136.05
N ILE A 10 -137.69 41.72 -135.60
CA ILE A 10 -137.74 42.39 -134.30
C ILE A 10 -137.60 41.36 -133.16
N LEU A 11 -138.13 40.14 -133.31
CA LEU A 11 -138.06 39.10 -132.28
C LEU A 11 -136.68 38.44 -132.19
N ALA A 12 -136.07 38.11 -133.33
CA ALA A 12 -134.76 37.43 -133.35
C ALA A 12 -133.62 38.33 -132.84
N LEU A 13 -133.62 39.63 -133.17
CA LEU A 13 -132.63 40.54 -132.60
C LEU A 13 -132.92 40.88 -131.14
N SER A 14 -134.19 40.88 -130.71
CA SER A 14 -134.53 41.07 -129.29
C SER A 14 -133.94 39.98 -128.39
N VAL A 15 -133.79 38.74 -128.87
CA VAL A 15 -133.12 37.65 -128.15
C VAL A 15 -131.60 37.83 -128.17
N ALA A 16 -131.02 38.33 -129.27
CA ALA A 16 -129.60 38.69 -129.30
C ALA A 16 -129.27 39.86 -128.35
N ILE A 17 -130.18 40.84 -128.23
CA ILE A 17 -130.11 41.93 -127.26
C ILE A 17 -130.32 41.39 -125.83
N LEU A 18 -131.19 40.41 -125.62
CA LEU A 18 -131.38 39.76 -124.31
C LEU A 18 -130.18 38.88 -123.92
N TYR A 19 -129.53 38.20 -124.87
CA TYR A 19 -128.34 37.39 -124.65
C TYR A 19 -127.09 38.26 -124.47
N LEU A 20 -126.97 39.36 -125.22
CA LEU A 20 -125.98 40.39 -124.98
C LEU A 20 -126.23 41.12 -123.65
N ALA A 21 -127.49 41.36 -123.25
CA ALA A 21 -127.85 41.94 -121.95
C ALA A 21 -127.65 40.97 -120.77
N LEU A 22 -127.88 39.66 -120.94
CA LEU A 22 -127.60 38.64 -119.93
C LEU A 22 -126.10 38.38 -119.76
N THR A 23 -125.31 38.50 -120.85
CA THR A 23 -123.84 38.40 -120.80
C THR A 23 -123.15 39.70 -120.38
N SER A 24 -123.90 40.81 -120.32
CA SER A 24 -123.48 42.10 -119.77
C SER A 24 -124.22 42.49 -118.48
N SER A 25 -124.80 41.52 -117.77
CA SER A 25 -125.38 41.77 -116.45
C SER A 25 -124.26 41.97 -115.40
N PRO A 26 -124.28 43.07 -114.64
CA PRO A 26 -123.24 43.39 -113.65
C PRO A 26 -123.23 42.38 -112.47
N GLU A 27 -124.37 41.80 -112.12
CA GLU A 27 -124.56 40.91 -110.96
C GLU A 27 -123.79 39.57 -111.09
N LEU A 28 -123.61 39.03 -112.31
CA LEU A 28 -122.92 37.75 -112.52
C LEU A 28 -121.39 37.89 -112.42
N LYS A 29 -120.84 39.01 -112.89
CA LYS A 29 -119.40 39.33 -112.75
C LYS A 29 -119.02 39.58 -111.29
N GLU A 30 -119.93 40.16 -110.52
CA GLU A 30 -119.75 40.43 -109.10
C GLU A 30 -119.78 39.13 -108.29
N TYR A 31 -120.68 38.19 -108.59
CA TYR A 31 -120.71 36.85 -107.99
C TYR A 31 -119.41 36.04 -108.26
N GLU A 32 -118.95 36.02 -109.52
CA GLU A 32 -117.68 35.36 -109.91
C GLU A 32 -116.44 36.03 -109.28
N SER A 33 -116.49 37.35 -109.01
CA SER A 33 -115.45 38.05 -108.27
C SER A 33 -115.46 37.66 -106.79
N LEU A 34 -116.63 37.71 -106.16
CA LEU A 34 -116.81 37.39 -104.75
C LEU A 34 -116.48 35.93 -104.44
N LYS A 35 -116.81 35.00 -105.36
CA LYS A 35 -116.42 33.59 -105.26
C LYS A 35 -114.90 33.40 -105.28
N ARG A 36 -114.19 34.11 -106.16
CA ARG A 36 -112.72 34.07 -106.21
C ARG A 36 -112.08 34.69 -104.98
N GLU A 37 -112.66 35.75 -104.43
CA GLU A 37 -112.22 36.31 -103.15
C GLU A 37 -112.48 35.36 -101.99
N TYR A 38 -113.64 34.72 -101.94
CA TYR A 38 -113.96 33.69 -100.94
C TYR A 38 -112.99 32.50 -101.02
N GLU A 39 -112.70 31.99 -102.22
CA GLU A 39 -111.75 30.89 -102.43
C GLU A 39 -110.31 31.29 -102.03
N ARG A 40 -109.90 32.54 -102.31
CA ARG A 40 -108.62 33.09 -101.83
C ARG A 40 -108.58 33.21 -100.32
N LEU A 41 -109.62 33.79 -99.71
CA LEU A 41 -109.71 33.96 -98.27
C LEU A 41 -109.74 32.61 -97.55
N LEU A 42 -110.41 31.61 -98.12
CA LEU A 42 -110.42 30.23 -97.62
C LEU A 42 -109.03 29.59 -97.74
N SER A 43 -108.32 29.82 -98.84
CA SER A 43 -106.93 29.39 -99.01
C SER A 43 -106.01 30.05 -97.98
N ASP A 44 -106.13 31.36 -97.78
CA ASP A 44 -105.31 32.11 -96.84
C ASP A 44 -105.64 31.74 -95.39
N TYR A 45 -106.92 31.50 -95.08
CA TYR A 45 -107.34 30.93 -93.80
C TYR A 45 -106.72 29.55 -93.56
N LYS A 46 -106.73 28.66 -94.56
CA LYS A 46 -106.08 27.34 -94.45
C LYS A 46 -104.57 27.45 -94.22
N LYS A 47 -103.90 28.37 -94.93
CA LYS A 47 -102.47 28.65 -94.72
C LYS A 47 -102.21 29.19 -93.32
N LEU A 48 -103.02 30.16 -92.88
CA LEU A 48 -102.91 30.76 -91.56
C LEU A 48 -103.12 29.72 -90.45
N ASN A 49 -104.12 28.85 -90.61
CA ASN A 49 -104.37 27.76 -89.67
C ASN A 49 -103.19 26.78 -89.64
N SER A 50 -102.63 26.43 -90.80
CA SER A 50 -101.42 25.59 -90.87
C SER A 50 -100.20 26.25 -90.21
N THR A 51 -100.02 27.57 -90.35
CA THR A 51 -98.94 28.30 -89.67
C THR A 51 -99.18 28.38 -88.16
N TYR A 52 -100.43 28.57 -87.74
CA TYR A 52 -100.81 28.56 -86.33
C TYR A 52 -100.52 27.20 -85.70
N ASP A 53 -100.92 26.11 -86.35
CA ASP A 53 -100.65 24.74 -85.87
C ASP A 53 -99.15 24.40 -85.84
N THR A 54 -98.35 25.04 -86.71
CA THR A 54 -96.88 24.89 -86.70
C THR A 54 -96.27 25.68 -85.56
N LEU A 55 -96.60 26.96 -85.43
CA LEU A 55 -96.12 27.82 -84.36
C LEU A 55 -96.53 27.30 -82.98
N LYS A 56 -97.73 26.71 -82.87
CA LYS A 56 -98.19 26.05 -81.65
C LYS A 56 -97.31 24.87 -81.27
N ARG A 57 -96.94 24.02 -82.23
CA ARG A 57 -96.01 22.91 -81.99
C ARG A 57 -94.61 23.40 -81.62
N GLU A 58 -94.08 24.39 -82.35
CA GLU A 58 -92.78 25.00 -82.02
C GLU A 58 -92.78 25.63 -80.62
N HIS A 59 -93.88 26.25 -80.21
CA HIS A 59 -94.03 26.78 -78.86
C HIS A 59 -94.09 25.68 -77.80
N GLU A 60 -94.79 24.58 -78.07
CA GLU A 60 -94.84 23.39 -77.20
C GLU A 60 -93.45 22.73 -77.08
N ASP A 61 -92.71 22.62 -78.19
CA ASP A 61 -91.34 22.09 -78.22
C ASP A 61 -90.37 22.99 -77.45
N ALA A 62 -90.39 24.30 -77.69
CA ALA A 62 -89.57 25.26 -76.95
C ALA A 62 -89.89 25.28 -75.44
N LEU A 63 -91.17 25.08 -75.07
CA LEU A 63 -91.57 24.92 -73.67
C LEU A 63 -90.99 23.65 -73.05
N ASN A 64 -90.90 22.56 -73.81
CA ASN A 64 -90.30 21.31 -73.34
C ASN A 64 -88.78 21.44 -73.20
N GLU A 65 -88.10 22.03 -74.19
CA GLU A 65 -86.66 22.33 -74.10
C GLU A 65 -86.34 23.24 -72.90
N LEU A 66 -87.16 24.26 -72.65
CA LEU A 66 -86.99 25.14 -71.48
C LEU A 66 -87.12 24.35 -70.16
N LYS A 67 -88.05 23.39 -70.09
CA LYS A 67 -88.21 22.53 -68.90
C LYS A 67 -87.00 21.62 -68.71
N GLU A 68 -86.49 21.01 -69.78
CA GLU A 68 -85.30 20.15 -69.73
C GLU A 68 -84.06 20.94 -69.33
N LEU A 69 -83.86 22.12 -69.91
CA LEU A 69 -82.76 23.00 -69.57
C LEU A 69 -82.82 23.43 -68.10
N LYS A 70 -84.02 23.75 -67.60
CA LYS A 70 -84.22 24.07 -66.19
C LYS A 70 -83.87 22.90 -65.28
N ALA A 71 -84.32 21.69 -65.62
CA ALA A 71 -83.97 20.48 -64.85
C ALA A 71 -82.45 20.22 -64.86
N SER A 72 -81.78 20.39 -66.01
CA SER A 72 -80.32 20.27 -66.11
C SER A 72 -79.60 21.35 -65.30
N TYR A 73 -80.09 22.58 -65.30
CA TYR A 73 -79.54 23.67 -64.49
C TYR A 73 -79.66 23.36 -62.99
N ASP A 74 -80.84 22.91 -62.55
CA ASP A 74 -81.09 22.56 -61.15
C ASP A 74 -80.18 21.40 -60.72
N SER A 75 -80.01 20.36 -61.55
CA SER A 75 -79.08 19.25 -61.31
C SER A 75 -77.62 19.71 -61.21
N LEU A 76 -77.16 20.55 -62.14
CA LEU A 76 -75.78 21.05 -62.14
C LEU A 76 -75.52 21.95 -60.93
N LYS A 77 -76.53 22.71 -60.50
CA LYS A 77 -76.46 23.54 -59.30
C LYS A 77 -76.30 22.67 -58.05
N GLU A 78 -77.07 21.58 -57.92
CA GLU A 78 -76.92 20.63 -56.82
C GLU A 78 -75.54 19.95 -56.81
N GLU A 79 -75.02 19.54 -57.97
CA GLU A 79 -73.67 18.99 -58.10
C GLU A 79 -72.60 20.00 -57.68
N HIS A 80 -72.74 21.26 -58.10
CA HIS A 80 -71.83 22.33 -57.71
C HIS A 80 -71.84 22.58 -56.20
N GLU A 81 -73.02 22.64 -55.58
CA GLU A 81 -73.17 22.80 -54.14
C GLU A 81 -72.54 21.62 -53.37
N SER A 82 -72.72 20.39 -53.87
CA SER A 82 -72.08 19.19 -53.31
C SER A 82 -70.55 19.24 -53.44
N LEU A 83 -70.04 19.60 -54.62
CA LEU A 83 -68.59 19.71 -54.84
C LEU A 83 -67.96 20.81 -53.97
N LEU A 84 -68.64 21.94 -53.82
CA LEU A 84 -68.21 23.04 -52.96
C LEU A 84 -68.14 22.58 -51.49
N SER A 85 -69.15 21.84 -51.03
CA SER A 85 -69.15 21.24 -49.69
C SER A 85 -67.99 20.25 -49.49
N GLY A 86 -67.74 19.40 -50.50
CA GLY A 86 -66.60 18.48 -50.51
C GLY A 86 -65.26 19.20 -50.43
N TYR A 87 -65.09 20.28 -51.21
CA TYR A 87 -63.90 21.13 -51.19
C TYR A 87 -63.67 21.77 -49.82
N ILE A 88 -64.72 22.32 -49.20
CA ILE A 88 -64.63 22.92 -47.85
C ILE A 88 -64.17 21.86 -46.83
N THR A 89 -64.74 20.66 -46.87
CA THR A 89 -64.37 19.55 -45.99
C THR A 89 -62.92 19.11 -46.18
N LEU A 90 -62.48 18.98 -47.43
CA LEU A 90 -61.11 18.59 -47.77
C LEU A 90 -60.11 19.67 -47.32
N ASN A 91 -60.41 20.94 -47.57
CA ASN A 91 -59.58 22.06 -47.14
C ASN A 91 -59.48 22.14 -45.61
N SER A 92 -60.56 21.87 -44.88
CA SER A 92 -60.53 21.76 -43.41
C SER A 92 -59.61 20.63 -42.95
N SER A 93 -59.73 19.44 -43.57
CA SER A 93 -58.91 18.27 -43.24
C SER A 93 -57.42 18.51 -43.52
N TYR A 94 -57.10 19.14 -44.66
CA TYR A 94 -55.73 19.53 -45.01
C TYR A 94 -55.13 20.49 -43.97
N ASN A 95 -55.88 21.51 -43.54
CA ASN A 95 -55.40 22.45 -42.52
C ASN A 95 -55.26 21.80 -41.14
N SER A 96 -56.05 20.77 -40.84
CA SER A 96 -55.87 19.95 -39.64
C SER A 96 -54.56 19.17 -39.70
N LEU A 97 -54.35 18.42 -40.79
CA LEU A 97 -53.15 17.60 -40.98
C LEU A 97 -51.88 18.46 -41.02
N LYS A 98 -51.93 19.64 -41.64
CA LYS A 98 -50.81 20.58 -41.65
C LYS A 98 -50.39 21.00 -40.22
N ARG A 99 -51.36 21.30 -39.36
CA ARG A 99 -51.09 21.65 -37.95
C ARG A 99 -50.51 20.47 -37.16
N GLU A 100 -51.02 19.27 -37.36
CA GLU A 100 -50.47 18.05 -36.73
C GLU A 100 -49.03 17.77 -37.18
N HIS A 101 -48.74 17.95 -38.47
CA HIS A 101 -47.39 17.82 -39.01
C HIS A 101 -46.42 18.83 -38.38
N GLU A 102 -46.82 20.10 -38.31
CA GLU A 102 -46.03 21.16 -37.66
C GLU A 102 -45.80 20.86 -36.17
N SER A 103 -46.81 20.34 -35.45
CA SER A 103 -46.67 19.92 -34.05
C SER A 103 -45.66 18.79 -33.89
N THR A 104 -45.78 17.73 -34.71
CA THR A 104 -44.89 16.57 -34.68
C THR A 104 -43.43 16.97 -34.98
N LEU A 105 -43.22 17.90 -35.91
CA LEU A 105 -41.90 18.40 -36.27
C LEU A 105 -41.26 19.16 -35.09
N ASN A 106 -42.07 19.92 -34.34
CA ASN A 106 -41.60 20.59 -33.13
C ASN A 106 -41.26 19.59 -32.01
N GLU A 107 -42.09 18.56 -31.79
CA GLU A 107 -41.83 17.49 -30.82
C GLU A 107 -40.52 16.74 -31.13
N LEU A 108 -40.30 16.39 -32.41
CA LEU A 108 -39.04 15.77 -32.85
C LEU A 108 -37.82 16.66 -32.56
N ARG A 109 -37.97 17.97 -32.73
CA ARG A 109 -36.90 18.93 -32.45
C ARG A 109 -36.57 18.99 -30.96
N VAL A 110 -37.59 18.98 -30.10
CA VAL A 110 -37.43 18.93 -28.64
C VAL A 110 -36.74 17.61 -28.23
N LEU A 111 -37.25 16.47 -28.70
CA LEU A 111 -36.71 15.16 -28.36
C LEU A 111 -35.24 15.02 -28.77
N ARG A 112 -34.87 15.56 -29.94
CA ARG A 112 -33.47 15.61 -30.37
C ARG A 112 -32.59 16.43 -29.42
N SER A 113 -33.06 17.59 -28.97
CA SER A 113 -32.33 18.42 -28.00
C SER A 113 -32.16 17.70 -26.66
N GLU A 114 -33.19 16.97 -26.21
CA GLU A 114 -33.13 16.18 -24.97
C GLU A 114 -32.13 15.02 -25.09
N TYR A 115 -32.11 14.33 -26.23
CA TYR A 115 -31.15 13.27 -26.52
C TYR A 115 -29.70 13.77 -26.53
N GLU A 116 -29.45 14.91 -27.17
CA GLU A 116 -28.12 15.54 -27.20
C GLU A 116 -27.69 15.95 -25.77
N ALA A 117 -28.60 16.51 -24.97
CA ALA A 117 -28.33 16.86 -23.57
C ALA A 117 -28.05 15.62 -22.70
N LEU A 118 -28.80 14.54 -22.90
CA LEU A 118 -28.60 13.27 -22.17
C LEU A 118 -27.26 12.62 -22.55
N THR A 119 -26.90 12.64 -23.83
CA THR A 119 -25.60 12.15 -24.33
C THR A 119 -24.44 12.92 -23.69
N SER A 120 -24.56 14.25 -23.60
CA SER A 120 -23.56 15.08 -22.93
C SER A 120 -23.41 14.72 -21.43
N LYS A 121 -24.53 14.56 -20.71
CA LYS A 121 -24.53 14.11 -19.31
C LYS A 121 -23.88 12.72 -19.14
N TYR A 122 -24.19 11.78 -20.04
CA TYR A 122 -23.62 10.45 -20.02
C TYR A 122 -22.09 10.48 -20.17
N ASN A 123 -21.60 11.22 -21.17
CA ASN A 123 -20.15 11.36 -21.39
C ASN A 123 -19.46 11.99 -20.18
N LYS A 124 -20.07 13.01 -19.57
CA LYS A 124 -19.52 13.63 -18.37
C LYS A 124 -19.45 12.66 -17.19
N LEU A 125 -20.51 11.88 -16.97
CA LEU A 125 -20.54 10.86 -15.92
C LEU A 125 -19.48 9.76 -16.15
N GLN A 126 -19.25 9.38 -17.42
CA GLN A 126 -18.22 8.41 -17.78
C GLN A 126 -16.81 8.94 -17.48
N GLU A 127 -16.54 10.22 -17.74
CA GLU A 127 -15.28 10.87 -17.38
C GLU A 127 -15.07 10.90 -15.87
N ASP A 128 -16.10 11.33 -15.12
CA ASP A 128 -16.04 11.43 -13.67
C ASP A 128 -15.84 10.06 -13.00
N PHE A 129 -16.49 9.02 -13.52
CA PHE A 129 -16.28 7.63 -13.09
C PHE A 129 -14.82 7.18 -13.29
N ASN A 130 -14.25 7.45 -14.47
CA ASN A 130 -12.87 7.10 -14.77
C ASN A 130 -11.86 7.89 -13.92
N ALA A 131 -12.18 9.15 -13.57
CA ALA A 131 -11.38 9.94 -12.63
C ALA A 131 -11.42 9.32 -11.23
N LEU A 132 -12.62 9.03 -10.71
CA LEU A 132 -12.79 8.42 -9.39
C LEU A 132 -12.10 7.05 -9.29
N LYS A 133 -12.17 6.24 -10.35
CA LYS A 133 -11.48 4.95 -10.40
C LYS A 133 -9.96 5.10 -10.23
N ARG A 134 -9.34 6.08 -10.92
CA ARG A 134 -7.90 6.35 -10.80
C ARG A 134 -7.52 6.85 -9.40
N GLU A 135 -8.34 7.71 -8.82
CA GLU A 135 -8.14 8.18 -7.45
C GLU A 135 -8.20 7.02 -6.45
N HIS A 136 -9.20 6.15 -6.57
CA HIS A 136 -9.32 4.94 -5.76
C HIS A 136 -8.09 4.03 -5.84
N GLU A 137 -7.60 3.78 -7.05
CA GLU A 137 -6.37 2.99 -7.27
C GLU A 137 -5.13 3.66 -6.64
N SER A 138 -5.03 4.99 -6.71
CA SER A 138 -3.96 5.77 -6.05
C SER A 138 -4.00 5.61 -4.53
N THR A 139 -5.16 5.87 -3.91
CA THR A 139 -5.35 5.74 -2.46
C THR A 139 -5.07 4.31 -1.97
N LEU A 140 -5.44 3.30 -2.76
CA LEU A 140 -5.19 1.90 -2.41
C LEU A 140 -3.68 1.56 -2.43
N ASN A 141 -2.91 2.17 -3.33
CA ASN A 141 -1.45 2.04 -3.34
C ASN A 141 -0.79 2.77 -2.18
N GLU A 142 -1.26 3.98 -1.84
CA GLU A 142 -0.80 4.72 -0.65
C GLU A 142 -1.04 3.93 0.63
N LEU A 143 -2.23 3.34 0.79
CA LEU A 143 -2.58 2.50 1.94
C LEU A 143 -1.65 1.29 2.06
N ARG A 144 -1.29 0.67 0.92
CA ARG A 144 -0.33 -0.45 0.88
C ARG A 144 1.07 0.00 1.29
N SER A 145 1.54 1.16 0.82
CA SER A 145 2.83 1.73 1.23
C SER A 145 2.86 1.97 2.73
N LEU A 146 1.84 2.65 3.26
CA LEU A 146 1.74 2.98 4.68
C LEU A 146 1.70 1.72 5.56
N ARG A 147 1.04 0.66 5.10
CA ARG A 147 1.03 -0.64 5.80
C ARG A 147 2.42 -1.29 5.85
N ASN A 148 3.20 -1.18 4.77
CA ASN A 148 4.57 -1.70 4.75
C ASN A 148 5.48 -0.89 5.69
N GLU A 149 5.41 0.44 5.63
CA GLU A 149 6.15 1.33 6.52
C GLU A 149 5.82 1.08 7.99
N TYR A 150 4.53 0.87 8.31
CA TYR A 150 4.10 0.48 9.66
C TYR A 150 4.71 -0.86 10.11
N SER A 151 4.72 -1.87 9.22
CA SER A 151 5.33 -3.17 9.53
C SER A 151 6.84 -3.06 9.78
N GLU A 152 7.55 -2.25 8.98
CA GLU A 152 8.98 -2.00 9.19
C GLU A 152 9.25 -1.27 10.51
N LEU A 153 8.42 -0.27 10.85
CA LEU A 153 8.52 0.46 12.11
C LEU A 153 8.32 -0.48 13.30
N MET A 154 7.33 -1.38 13.24
CA MET A 154 7.10 -2.38 14.29
C MET A 154 8.28 -3.35 14.45
N SER A 155 8.91 -3.76 13.35
CA SER A 155 10.12 -4.59 13.42
C SER A 155 11.28 -3.85 14.09
N LYS A 156 11.49 -2.58 13.76
CA LYS A 156 12.53 -1.74 14.40
C LYS A 156 12.25 -1.56 15.90
N TYR A 157 10.99 -1.33 16.28
CA TYR A 157 10.58 -1.21 17.67
C TYR A 157 10.88 -2.48 18.47
N SER A 158 10.50 -3.65 17.92
CA SER A 158 10.78 -4.95 18.57
C SER A 158 12.28 -5.17 18.77
N LYS A 159 13.11 -4.80 17.78
CA LYS A 159 14.57 -4.94 17.89
C LYS A 159 15.14 -4.02 18.99
N LEU A 160 14.69 -2.76 19.03
CA LEU A 160 15.11 -1.81 20.05
C LEU A 160 14.74 -2.27 21.46
N GLN A 161 13.57 -2.90 21.64
CA GLN A 161 13.15 -3.45 22.93
C GLN A 161 14.05 -4.60 23.38
N MET A 162 14.48 -5.47 22.46
CA MET A 162 15.45 -6.53 22.76
C MET A 162 16.80 -5.94 23.17
N ASP A 163 17.32 -4.99 22.39
CA ASP A 163 18.61 -4.36 22.66
C ASP A 163 18.61 -3.62 24.01
N TYR A 164 17.48 -2.99 24.38
CA TYR A 164 17.31 -2.38 25.70
C TYR A 164 17.39 -3.40 26.83
N ASN A 165 16.72 -4.55 26.70
CA ASN A 165 16.75 -5.60 27.72
C ASN A 165 18.14 -6.21 27.86
N ASP A 166 18.84 -6.43 26.75
CA ASP A 166 20.22 -6.93 26.75
C ASP A 166 21.16 -5.95 27.46
N LEU A 167 21.04 -4.65 27.16
CA LEU A 167 21.80 -3.60 27.82
C LEU A 167 21.48 -3.51 29.32
N LEU A 168 20.22 -3.62 29.70
CA LEU A 168 19.79 -3.60 31.10
C LEU A 168 20.38 -4.79 31.87
N ASN A 169 20.38 -5.99 31.27
CA ASN A 169 20.98 -7.19 31.84
C ASN A 169 22.50 -7.02 32.01
N ALA A 170 23.20 -6.53 30.98
CA ALA A 170 24.63 -6.25 31.05
C ALA A 170 24.96 -5.20 32.12
N TYR A 171 24.17 -4.13 32.23
CA TYR A 171 24.32 -3.11 33.26
C TYR A 171 24.16 -3.70 34.66
N ASN A 172 23.12 -4.51 34.89
CA ASN A 172 22.87 -5.13 36.19
C ASN A 172 23.98 -6.12 36.56
N LEU A 173 24.47 -6.91 35.60
CA LEU A 173 25.61 -7.82 35.80
C LEU A 173 26.87 -7.05 36.19
N LEU A 174 27.21 -6.01 35.43
CA LEU A 174 28.37 -5.16 35.72
C LEU A 174 28.26 -4.49 37.09
N LYS A 175 27.07 -4.02 37.45
CA LYS A 175 26.79 -3.42 38.76
C LYS A 175 26.99 -4.43 39.90
N SER A 176 26.62 -5.70 39.69
CA SER A 176 26.87 -6.78 40.66
C SER A 176 28.37 -6.99 40.87
N TYR A 177 29.13 -7.20 39.79
CA TYR A 177 30.57 -7.39 39.87
C TYR A 177 31.30 -6.22 40.51
N HIS A 178 30.91 -4.97 40.19
CA HIS A 178 31.47 -3.78 40.84
C HIS A 178 31.22 -3.77 42.36
N SER A 179 30.03 -4.20 42.79
CA SER A 179 29.66 -4.27 44.20
C SER A 179 30.48 -5.33 44.94
N SER A 180 30.66 -6.52 44.37
CA SER A 180 31.43 -7.59 45.01
C SER A 180 32.93 -7.32 44.94
N ALA A 181 33.45 -6.69 43.89
CA ALA A 181 34.83 -6.22 43.81
C ALA A 181 35.19 -5.32 45.01
N LYS A 182 34.31 -4.35 45.32
CA LYS A 182 34.49 -3.50 46.51
C LYS A 182 34.49 -4.29 47.82
N GLN A 183 33.68 -5.34 47.91
CA GLN A 183 33.62 -6.19 49.10
C GLN A 183 34.89 -7.03 49.24
N VAL A 184 35.40 -7.65 48.17
CA VAL A 184 36.56 -8.55 48.29
C VAL A 184 37.88 -7.81 48.50
N ARG A 185 37.99 -6.55 48.07
CA ARG A 185 39.17 -5.71 48.41
C ARG A 185 39.34 -5.46 49.91
N TRP A 186 38.32 -5.66 50.73
CA TRP A 186 38.49 -5.66 52.19
C TRP A 186 39.52 -6.71 52.67
N TYR A 187 39.68 -7.83 51.95
CA TYR A 187 40.63 -8.88 52.30
C TYR A 187 42.10 -8.46 52.14
N GLU A 188 42.39 -7.41 51.37
CA GLU A 188 43.72 -6.79 51.35
C GLU A 188 44.09 -6.29 52.76
N ARG A 189 43.14 -5.65 53.44
CA ARG A 189 43.32 -5.19 54.82
C ARG A 189 43.45 -6.35 55.79
N VAL A 190 42.61 -7.39 55.64
CA VAL A 190 42.69 -8.59 56.50
C VAL A 190 44.06 -9.25 56.38
N ALA A 191 44.56 -9.40 55.15
CA ALA A 191 45.90 -9.92 54.90
C ALA A 191 46.97 -9.02 55.53
N TYR A 192 46.88 -7.70 55.32
CA TYR A 192 47.82 -6.74 55.90
C TYR A 192 47.85 -6.75 57.43
N GLU A 193 46.69 -6.83 58.09
CA GLU A 193 46.61 -6.94 59.55
C GLU A 193 47.21 -8.26 60.06
N LYS A 194 46.96 -9.37 59.34
CA LYS A 194 47.52 -10.69 59.66
C LYS A 194 49.06 -10.67 59.59
N LEU A 195 49.63 -10.11 58.52
CA LEU A 195 51.07 -9.95 58.35
C LEU A 195 51.71 -9.11 59.46
N ASN A 196 50.94 -8.18 60.05
CA ASN A 196 51.46 -7.28 61.08
C ASN A 196 51.49 -7.88 62.49
N THR A 197 50.93 -9.07 62.70
CA THR A 197 51.01 -9.78 63.99
C THR A 197 52.44 -10.25 64.29
N ASN A 198 52.84 -10.23 65.57
CA ASN A 198 54.19 -10.67 65.97
C ASN A 198 54.48 -12.11 65.55
N TRP A 199 53.48 -12.99 65.66
CA TRP A 199 53.61 -14.38 65.24
C TRP A 199 53.88 -14.49 63.73
N PHE A 200 53.06 -13.82 62.89
CA PHE A 200 53.22 -13.92 61.44
C PHE A 200 54.52 -13.27 60.95
N LYS A 201 54.99 -12.18 61.58
CA LYS A 201 56.30 -11.59 61.26
C LYS A 201 57.45 -12.58 61.46
N VAL A 202 57.45 -13.32 62.58
CA VAL A 202 58.46 -14.34 62.86
C VAL A 202 58.33 -15.50 61.86
N GLU A 203 57.12 -15.98 61.64
CA GLU A 203 56.86 -17.12 60.76
C GLU A 203 57.22 -16.80 59.31
N LEU A 204 56.84 -15.62 58.80
CA LEU A 204 57.22 -15.13 57.49
C LEU A 204 58.74 -14.98 57.35
N ALA A 205 59.44 -14.50 58.38
CA ALA A 205 60.90 -14.47 58.37
C ALA A 205 61.50 -15.88 58.25
N LEU A 206 60.94 -16.87 58.97
CA LEU A 206 61.37 -18.27 58.85
C LEU A 206 61.05 -18.87 57.47
N TRP A 207 59.95 -18.45 56.85
CA TRP A 207 59.60 -18.88 55.49
C TRP A 207 60.60 -18.33 54.48
N ARG A 208 60.95 -17.04 54.61
CA ARG A 208 61.98 -16.38 53.82
C ARG A 208 63.33 -17.05 53.99
N GLU A 209 63.80 -17.24 55.22
CA GLU A 209 65.04 -17.98 55.51
C GLU A 209 65.01 -19.38 54.90
N TRP A 210 63.89 -20.09 55.01
CA TRP A 210 63.75 -21.43 54.45
C TRP A 210 63.99 -21.45 52.93
N TYR A 211 63.31 -20.61 52.13
CA TYR A 211 63.50 -20.65 50.67
C TYR A 211 64.79 -19.97 50.22
N ILE A 212 65.32 -19.00 50.98
CA ILE A 212 66.64 -18.41 50.74
C ILE A 212 67.76 -19.47 50.94
N ILE A 213 67.62 -20.36 51.91
CA ILE A 213 68.64 -21.39 52.25
C ILE A 213 68.47 -22.68 51.43
N LYS A 214 67.24 -23.08 51.12
CA LYS A 214 66.95 -24.37 50.45
C LYS A 214 67.42 -24.48 49.01
N SER A 215 67.93 -23.41 48.41
CA SER A 215 67.85 -23.25 46.98
C SER A 215 69.14 -22.69 46.38
N ASP A 216 69.52 -23.22 45.22
CA ASP A 216 70.56 -22.68 44.35
C ASP A 216 70.11 -21.33 43.69
N LEU A 217 69.24 -20.54 44.35
CA LEU A 217 68.50 -19.39 43.80
C LEU A 217 69.33 -18.15 43.51
N ARG A 218 70.52 -18.00 44.11
CA ARG A 218 71.41 -16.88 43.76
C ARG A 218 71.75 -16.89 42.27
N VAL A 219 71.78 -18.06 41.62
CA VAL A 219 72.06 -18.18 40.19
C VAL A 219 70.80 -17.99 39.35
N LEU A 220 69.64 -18.43 39.83
CA LEU A 220 68.36 -18.34 39.12
C LEU A 220 67.91 -16.89 38.92
N PHE A 221 67.89 -16.06 39.98
CA PHE A 221 67.53 -14.64 39.88
C PHE A 221 68.55 -13.78 39.10
N LEU A 222 69.78 -14.27 38.90
CA LEU A 222 70.79 -13.62 38.06
C LEU A 222 70.71 -14.07 36.58
N SER A 223 69.96 -15.12 36.27
CA SER A 223 69.96 -15.75 34.93
C SER A 223 68.73 -15.49 34.07
N ASN A 224 67.69 -14.81 34.59
CA ASN A 224 66.39 -14.60 33.92
C ASN A 224 65.68 -15.90 33.45
N ASP A 225 66.12 -17.07 33.90
CA ASP A 225 65.50 -18.36 33.58
C ASP A 225 65.25 -19.14 34.88
N TYR A 226 63.98 -19.24 35.25
CA TYR A 226 63.55 -19.93 36.48
C TYR A 226 63.77 -21.45 36.40
N GLY A 227 63.70 -22.04 35.21
CA GLY A 227 63.82 -23.48 34.99
C GLY A 227 62.87 -24.34 35.87
N GLN A 228 63.21 -25.63 36.01
CA GLN A 228 62.47 -26.57 36.89
C GLN A 228 62.54 -26.18 38.37
N ALA A 229 63.65 -25.60 38.80
CA ALA A 229 63.85 -25.22 40.19
C ALA A 229 62.89 -24.11 40.64
N GLY A 230 62.61 -23.13 39.77
CA GLY A 230 61.61 -22.09 40.03
C GLY A 230 60.19 -22.65 40.13
N ALA A 231 59.79 -23.55 39.23
CA ALA A 231 58.46 -24.18 39.30
C ALA A 231 58.25 -24.94 40.62
N ILE A 232 59.25 -25.71 41.06
CA ILE A 232 59.22 -26.42 42.35
C ILE A 232 59.15 -25.43 43.52
N MET A 233 59.96 -24.36 43.48
CA MET A 233 59.98 -23.36 44.53
C MET A 233 58.64 -22.66 44.67
N PHE A 234 58.09 -22.12 43.59
CA PHE A 234 56.81 -21.42 43.62
C PHE A 234 55.68 -22.34 44.08
N ALA A 235 55.69 -23.61 43.64
CA ALA A 235 54.71 -24.58 44.11
C ALA A 235 54.82 -24.85 45.63
N GLU A 236 56.03 -24.99 46.16
CA GLU A 236 56.24 -25.14 47.61
C GLU A 236 55.86 -23.87 48.39
N MET A 237 56.11 -22.68 47.84
CA MET A 237 55.69 -21.42 48.45
C MET A 237 54.17 -21.36 48.57
N VAL A 238 53.45 -21.75 47.50
CA VAL A 238 51.99 -21.86 47.53
C VAL A 238 51.54 -22.92 48.53
N ARG A 239 52.14 -24.11 48.57
CA ARG A 239 51.79 -25.16 49.55
C ARG A 239 51.92 -24.67 50.99
N ARG A 240 53.00 -23.96 51.29
CA ARG A 240 53.30 -23.43 52.62
C ARG A 240 52.32 -22.33 53.00
N ASP A 241 52.08 -21.38 52.11
CA ASP A 241 51.08 -20.33 52.30
C ASP A 241 49.69 -20.93 52.56
N LEU A 242 49.29 -21.93 51.77
CA LEU A 242 48.03 -22.65 51.94
C LEU A 242 47.92 -23.45 53.24
N SER A 243 49.02 -23.78 53.93
CA SER A 243 48.91 -24.41 55.26
C SER A 243 48.44 -23.44 56.34
N TYR A 244 48.50 -22.13 56.09
CA TYR A 244 48.15 -21.08 57.07
C TYR A 244 47.05 -20.12 56.59
N ASN A 245 46.89 -19.95 55.28
CA ASN A 245 46.02 -18.95 54.67
C ASN A 245 44.87 -19.56 53.84
N ARG A 246 44.77 -20.89 53.74
CA ARG A 246 43.69 -21.54 52.96
C ARG A 246 42.29 -21.14 53.42
N ASP A 247 42.06 -20.96 54.71
CA ASP A 247 40.74 -20.54 55.21
C ASP A 247 40.40 -19.10 54.80
N LEU A 248 41.40 -18.21 54.71
CA LEU A 248 41.23 -16.85 54.20
C LEU A 248 40.75 -16.88 52.74
N TYR A 249 41.45 -17.63 51.89
CA TYR A 249 41.09 -17.74 50.48
C TYR A 249 39.73 -18.43 50.27
N ARG A 250 39.42 -19.45 51.06
CA ARG A 250 38.10 -20.09 51.03
C ARG A 250 36.98 -19.13 51.38
N GLU A 251 37.18 -18.27 52.36
CA GLU A 251 36.16 -17.29 52.74
C GLU A 251 36.00 -16.20 51.66
N MET A 252 37.11 -15.71 51.09
CA MET A 252 37.06 -14.80 49.92
C MET A 252 36.24 -15.39 48.77
N ILE A 253 36.51 -16.64 48.41
CA ILE A 253 35.80 -17.36 47.35
C ILE A 253 34.34 -17.54 47.71
N ARG A 254 34.04 -17.93 48.95
CA ARG A 254 32.68 -18.14 49.42
C ARG A 254 31.84 -16.87 49.36
N GLU A 255 32.39 -15.74 49.80
CA GLU A 255 31.69 -14.46 49.75
C GLU A 255 31.49 -13.97 48.32
N TRP A 256 32.48 -14.15 47.45
CA TRP A 256 32.35 -13.85 46.02
C TRP A 256 31.22 -14.66 45.36
N LEU A 257 31.21 -15.97 45.59
CA LEU A 257 30.23 -16.89 45.01
C LEU A 257 28.81 -16.73 45.60
N ARG A 258 28.65 -16.02 46.72
CA ARG A 258 27.33 -15.67 47.25
C ARG A 258 26.57 -14.77 46.27
N ASP A 259 27.28 -13.82 45.67
CA ASP A 259 26.73 -12.88 44.72
C ASP A 259 26.81 -13.42 43.27
N HIS A 260 27.78 -14.32 43.00
CA HIS A 260 28.05 -14.90 41.68
C HIS A 260 28.11 -16.43 41.72
N PRO A 261 26.96 -17.13 41.85
CA PRO A 261 26.94 -18.58 42.00
C PRO A 261 27.37 -19.30 40.72
N ALA A 262 28.38 -20.17 40.83
CA ALA A 262 28.82 -21.05 39.76
C ALA A 262 28.05 -22.39 39.77
N ARG A 263 27.59 -22.83 38.59
CA ARG A 263 26.78 -24.05 38.41
C ARG A 263 27.58 -25.27 37.96
N ASN A 264 28.79 -25.06 37.48
CA ASN A 264 29.70 -26.09 36.97
C ASN A 264 31.17 -25.66 37.19
N GLU A 265 32.11 -26.58 36.95
CA GLU A 265 33.54 -26.32 37.16
C GLU A 265 34.10 -25.19 36.27
N VAL A 266 33.58 -25.00 35.06
CA VAL A 266 34.02 -23.92 34.15
C VAL A 266 33.56 -22.56 34.65
N GLU A 267 32.29 -22.44 35.05
CA GLU A 267 31.76 -21.24 35.69
C GLU A 267 32.52 -20.94 36.98
N LEU A 268 32.81 -21.95 37.78
CA LEU A 268 33.60 -21.78 39.00
C LEU A 268 34.99 -21.25 38.67
N ALA A 269 35.68 -21.85 37.68
CA ALA A 269 37.00 -21.41 37.28
C ALA A 269 37.00 -19.96 36.79
N ASN A 270 36.00 -19.58 35.98
CA ASN A 270 35.80 -18.20 35.56
C ASN A 270 35.60 -17.27 36.76
N GLU A 271 34.74 -17.61 37.72
CA GLU A 271 34.52 -16.76 38.90
C GLU A 271 35.78 -16.61 39.77
N ILE A 272 36.63 -17.62 39.87
CA ILE A 272 37.92 -17.52 40.56
C ILE A 272 38.86 -16.53 39.85
N ALA A 273 38.92 -16.58 38.51
CA ALA A 273 39.67 -15.58 37.75
C ALA A 273 39.10 -14.16 37.96
N ARG A 274 37.77 -14.00 37.89
CA ARG A 274 37.13 -12.69 38.09
C ARG A 274 37.37 -12.14 39.49
N LEU A 275 37.32 -13.00 40.51
CA LEU A 275 37.68 -12.65 41.88
C LEU A 275 39.12 -12.12 41.93
N PHE A 276 40.09 -12.89 41.43
CA PHE A 276 41.50 -12.50 41.43
C PHE A 276 41.72 -11.14 40.78
N TYR A 277 41.19 -10.92 39.58
CA TYR A 277 41.38 -9.66 38.88
C TYR A 277 40.58 -8.49 39.50
N SER A 278 39.48 -8.77 40.21
CA SER A 278 38.72 -7.71 40.91
C SER A 278 39.46 -7.07 42.09
N LEU A 279 40.50 -7.74 42.59
CA LEU A 279 41.41 -7.24 43.62
C LEU A 279 42.35 -6.15 43.10
N ASP A 280 42.51 -6.01 41.77
CA ASP A 280 43.17 -4.84 41.15
C ASP A 280 44.58 -4.60 41.68
N HIS A 281 45.30 -5.70 41.88
CA HIS A 281 46.71 -5.70 42.26
C HIS A 281 47.52 -5.01 41.17
N LYS A 282 48.54 -4.25 41.57
CA LYS A 282 49.42 -3.53 40.63
C LYS A 282 50.57 -4.42 40.20
N TYR A 283 50.93 -4.33 38.93
CA TYR A 283 52.21 -4.87 38.48
C TYR A 283 53.36 -4.07 39.07
N ALA A 284 54.25 -4.74 39.77
CA ALA A 284 55.48 -4.16 40.31
C ALA A 284 56.60 -4.33 39.29
N TYR A 285 57.42 -3.30 39.08
CA TYR A 285 58.67 -3.49 38.36
C TYR A 285 59.72 -4.06 39.32
N PRO A 286 60.28 -5.25 39.03
CA PRO A 286 61.30 -5.87 39.88
C PRO A 286 62.46 -4.90 40.14
N GLY A 287 62.88 -4.81 41.41
CA GLY A 287 63.97 -3.91 41.83
C GLY A 287 63.59 -2.43 41.99
N VAL A 288 62.37 -2.02 41.65
CA VAL A 288 61.91 -0.62 41.72
C VAL A 288 60.81 -0.42 42.74
N ASP A 289 59.72 -1.19 42.64
CA ASP A 289 58.49 -0.93 43.40
C ASP A 289 58.28 -1.88 44.59
N GLU A 290 58.92 -3.06 44.57
CA GLU A 290 58.61 -4.13 45.53
C GLU A 290 59.25 -3.94 46.91
N PRO A 291 58.52 -4.27 47.99
CA PRO A 291 59.05 -4.23 49.37
C PRO A 291 60.31 -5.09 49.58
N ASN A 292 60.48 -6.15 48.78
CA ASN A 292 61.61 -7.08 48.87
C ASN A 292 62.49 -7.11 47.62
N SER A 293 62.28 -6.21 46.65
CA SER A 293 63.05 -5.84 45.44
C SER A 293 63.69 -6.92 44.54
N TRP A 294 63.90 -8.15 45.01
CA TRP A 294 64.65 -9.24 44.39
C TRP A 294 64.14 -10.62 44.82
N LEU A 295 63.07 -10.69 45.62
CA LEU A 295 62.55 -11.93 46.19
C LEU A 295 61.05 -12.00 46.01
N PRO A 296 60.52 -13.16 45.61
CA PRO A 296 59.09 -13.36 45.41
C PRO A 296 58.33 -13.16 46.72
N LEU A 297 57.13 -12.62 46.60
CA LEU A 297 56.16 -12.47 47.67
C LEU A 297 55.34 -13.75 47.83
N PHE A 298 55.08 -14.15 49.07
CA PHE A 298 54.06 -15.16 49.29
C PHE A 298 52.69 -14.65 48.83
N PRO A 299 51.75 -15.53 48.42
CA PRO A 299 50.40 -15.14 48.04
C PRO A 299 49.70 -14.16 49.00
N VAL A 300 49.84 -14.36 50.31
CA VAL A 300 49.27 -13.46 51.33
C VAL A 300 49.93 -12.08 51.37
N GLU A 301 51.20 -11.98 50.96
CA GLU A 301 51.93 -10.72 50.85
C GLU A 301 51.47 -9.91 49.64
N LEU A 302 51.32 -10.53 48.46
CA LEU A 302 50.74 -9.86 47.31
C LEU A 302 49.31 -9.39 47.62
N LEU A 303 48.50 -10.22 48.28
CA LEU A 303 47.16 -9.82 48.69
C LEU A 303 47.18 -8.60 49.65
N ALA A 304 48.13 -8.55 50.57
CA ALA A 304 48.22 -7.47 51.56
C ALA A 304 48.76 -6.15 50.98
N TYR A 305 49.70 -6.23 50.05
CA TYR A 305 50.36 -5.07 49.46
C TYR A 305 49.73 -4.63 48.15
N SER A 306 48.87 -5.46 47.56
CA SER A 306 48.25 -5.25 46.25
C SER A 306 49.28 -4.91 45.17
N LEU A 307 50.43 -5.58 45.23
CA LEU A 307 51.61 -5.30 44.42
C LEU A 307 52.46 -6.57 44.29
N GLY A 308 52.90 -6.88 43.07
CA GLY A 308 53.89 -7.93 42.78
C GLY A 308 54.10 -8.08 41.28
N ASP A 309 54.93 -9.02 40.86
CA ASP A 309 55.26 -9.27 39.46
C ASP A 309 54.67 -10.60 38.96
N CYS A 310 55.26 -11.23 37.94
CA CYS A 310 54.65 -12.38 37.26
C CYS A 310 54.44 -13.59 38.18
N GLU A 311 55.45 -13.98 38.96
CA GLU A 311 55.33 -15.13 39.84
C GLU A 311 54.38 -14.89 41.00
N ASP A 312 54.35 -13.67 41.55
CA ASP A 312 53.54 -13.36 42.70
C ASP A 312 52.05 -13.46 42.32
N HIS A 313 51.70 -12.89 41.16
CA HIS A 313 50.35 -12.97 40.60
C HIS A 313 49.96 -14.42 40.31
N ALA A 314 50.86 -15.19 39.70
CA ALA A 314 50.62 -16.60 39.40
C ALA A 314 50.42 -17.44 40.67
N MET A 315 51.21 -17.19 41.72
CA MET A 315 51.11 -17.88 43.00
C MET A 315 49.83 -17.54 43.75
N LEU A 316 49.40 -16.27 43.80
CA LEU A 316 48.10 -15.93 44.42
C LEU A 316 46.93 -16.54 43.65
N LEU A 317 46.93 -16.45 42.32
CA LEU A 317 45.89 -17.07 41.51
C LEU A 317 45.87 -18.59 41.72
N ALA A 318 47.05 -19.22 41.83
CA ALA A 318 47.17 -20.64 42.13
C ALA A 318 46.62 -21.01 43.52
N SER A 319 46.88 -20.19 44.55
CA SER A 319 46.30 -20.34 45.88
C SER A 319 44.77 -20.30 45.86
N LEU A 320 44.18 -19.39 45.09
CA LEU A 320 42.73 -19.28 44.95
C LEU A 320 42.13 -20.52 44.27
N TYR A 321 42.69 -20.94 43.12
CA TYR A 321 42.23 -22.15 42.42
C TYR A 321 42.39 -23.41 43.25
N LYS A 322 43.53 -23.57 43.93
CA LYS A 322 43.78 -24.72 44.80
C LYS A 322 42.82 -24.74 45.98
N SER A 323 42.48 -23.57 46.53
CA SER A 323 41.50 -23.41 47.61
C SER A 323 40.07 -23.71 47.16
N ALA A 324 39.75 -23.41 45.90
CA ALA A 324 38.49 -23.76 45.24
C ALA A 324 38.36 -25.25 44.87
N GLY A 325 39.44 -26.03 45.00
CA GLY A 325 39.44 -27.48 44.78
C GLY A 325 40.00 -27.94 43.44
N PHE A 326 40.52 -27.02 42.60
CA PHE A 326 41.16 -27.39 41.34
C PHE A 326 42.50 -28.06 41.59
N ARG A 327 42.90 -28.92 40.64
CA ARG A 327 44.30 -29.33 40.52
C ARG A 327 45.06 -28.21 39.84
N VAL A 328 46.18 -27.82 40.43
CA VAL A 328 46.94 -26.64 40.00
C VAL A 328 48.41 -26.98 39.86
N ARG A 329 49.05 -26.44 38.82
CA ARG A 329 50.49 -26.50 38.61
C ARG A 329 51.05 -25.09 38.54
N MET A 330 52.18 -24.87 39.20
CA MET A 330 53.02 -23.72 38.87
C MET A 330 53.78 -24.02 37.58
N ILE A 331 53.91 -23.02 36.72
CA ILE A 331 54.63 -23.10 35.46
C ILE A 331 55.68 -22.01 35.42
N THR A 332 56.84 -22.36 34.89
CA THR A 332 57.88 -21.40 34.55
C THR A 332 58.27 -21.54 33.08
N VAL A 333 58.44 -20.41 32.43
CA VAL A 333 59.05 -20.25 31.11
C VAL A 333 60.21 -19.24 31.24
N PRO A 334 61.11 -19.11 30.25
CA PRO A 334 62.18 -18.12 30.32
C PRO A 334 61.62 -16.72 30.60
N GLY A 335 62.01 -16.13 31.73
CA GLY A 335 61.62 -14.78 32.16
C GLY A 335 60.18 -14.59 32.63
N HIS A 336 59.36 -15.64 32.77
CA HIS A 336 57.96 -15.51 33.18
C HIS A 336 57.44 -16.70 33.97
N ALA A 337 56.46 -16.45 34.84
CA ALA A 337 55.79 -17.47 35.63
C ALA A 337 54.27 -17.40 35.41
N ALA A 338 53.65 -18.56 35.31
CA ALA A 338 52.22 -18.71 35.09
C ALA A 338 51.70 -19.93 35.87
N LEU A 339 50.43 -20.26 35.68
CA LEU A 339 49.85 -21.45 36.29
C LEU A 339 49.05 -22.27 35.29
N GLN A 340 48.81 -23.52 35.68
CA GLN A 340 47.96 -24.45 34.97
C GLN A 340 46.88 -24.95 35.90
N ILE A 341 45.63 -25.02 35.40
CA ILE A 341 44.54 -25.70 36.11
C ILE A 341 44.07 -26.90 35.31
N TYR A 342 43.67 -27.98 35.98
CA TYR A 342 43.00 -29.10 35.32
C TYR A 342 41.50 -28.79 35.21
N LEU A 343 41.03 -28.56 33.99
CA LEU A 343 39.65 -28.18 33.68
C LEU A 343 39.24 -28.83 32.35
N ASP A 344 38.00 -29.32 32.27
CA ASP A 344 37.43 -29.97 31.08
C ASP A 344 38.30 -31.13 30.53
N GLY A 345 38.90 -31.90 31.44
CA GLY A 345 39.72 -33.06 31.11
C GLY A 345 41.14 -32.75 30.62
N ARG A 346 41.57 -31.47 30.61
CA ARG A 346 42.91 -31.06 30.18
C ARG A 346 43.54 -30.02 31.11
N TRP A 347 44.85 -29.86 30.99
CA TRP A 347 45.55 -28.74 31.60
C TRP A 347 45.35 -27.48 30.75
N ARG A 348 44.90 -26.40 31.40
CA ARG A 348 44.70 -25.07 30.82
C ARG A 348 45.78 -24.14 31.34
N PHE A 349 46.51 -23.46 30.45
CA PHE A 349 47.40 -22.38 30.86
C PHE A 349 46.59 -21.18 31.26
N LEU A 350 46.97 -20.49 32.34
CA LEU A 350 46.36 -19.23 32.74
C LEU A 350 47.45 -18.18 32.87
N GLU A 351 47.35 -17.13 32.07
CA GLU A 351 48.13 -15.92 32.26
C GLU A 351 47.57 -15.15 33.47
N ALA A 352 48.41 -14.87 34.47
CA ALA A 352 48.02 -14.12 35.67
C ALA A 352 48.39 -12.63 35.55
N THR A 353 49.35 -12.29 34.68
CA THR A 353 49.88 -10.95 34.49
C THR A 353 49.16 -10.25 33.33
N ILE A 354 47.86 -10.01 33.48
CA ILE A 354 47.11 -9.22 32.50
C ILE A 354 46.96 -7.80 33.06
N HIS A 355 47.99 -6.99 32.81
CA HIS A 355 48.02 -5.58 33.20
C HIS A 355 48.22 -4.69 31.98
N PHE A 356 47.46 -3.60 31.90
CA PHE A 356 47.73 -2.56 30.92
C PHE A 356 48.95 -1.76 31.37
N SER A 357 49.90 -1.54 30.46
CA SER A 357 51.17 -0.84 30.72
C SER A 357 51.04 0.65 31.11
N ASP A 358 49.81 1.17 31.15
CA ASP A 358 49.51 2.59 31.41
C ASP A 358 49.01 2.88 32.85
N GLY A 359 48.95 1.86 33.71
CA GLY A 359 48.62 2.03 35.13
C GLY A 359 47.18 2.44 35.44
N ARG A 360 46.26 2.30 34.47
CA ARG A 360 44.82 2.56 34.69
C ARG A 360 44.14 1.33 35.29
N ASP A 361 43.25 1.56 36.25
CA ASP A 361 42.37 0.53 36.81
C ASP A 361 41.64 -0.18 35.67
N VAL A 362 41.63 -1.52 35.69
CA VAL A 362 40.94 -2.25 34.64
C VAL A 362 39.43 -2.01 34.80
N PRO A 363 38.71 -1.62 33.73
CA PRO A 363 37.29 -1.35 33.84
C PRO A 363 36.56 -2.56 34.44
N CYS A 364 35.59 -2.36 35.34
CA CYS A 364 34.82 -3.46 35.92
C CYS A 364 34.16 -4.36 34.85
N SER A 365 33.93 -3.81 33.65
CA SER A 365 33.42 -4.56 32.50
C SER A 365 34.37 -5.66 32.06
N PHE A 366 35.67 -5.45 32.15
CA PHE A 366 36.70 -6.44 31.82
C PHE A 366 36.57 -7.66 32.73
N TYR A 367 36.57 -7.45 34.05
CA TYR A 367 36.42 -8.55 35.00
C TYR A 367 35.08 -9.26 34.83
N SER A 368 33.97 -8.53 34.59
CA SER A 368 32.65 -9.16 34.43
C SER A 368 32.53 -10.12 33.24
N SER A 369 33.40 -9.95 32.24
CA SER A 369 33.44 -10.77 31.03
C SER A 369 34.61 -11.75 30.97
N LEU A 370 35.60 -11.62 31.87
CA LEU A 370 36.83 -12.41 31.83
C LEU A 370 36.52 -13.90 31.99
N THR A 371 37.21 -14.72 31.18
CA THR A 371 37.13 -16.18 31.23
C THR A 371 38.50 -16.82 31.25
N VAL A 372 38.57 -18.07 31.68
CA VAL A 372 39.78 -18.90 31.58
C VAL A 372 40.25 -19.10 30.14
N ASP A 373 39.34 -19.00 29.15
CA ASP A 373 39.70 -19.03 27.73
C ASP A 373 40.49 -17.78 27.33
N ASP A 374 40.15 -16.62 27.88
CA ASP A 374 40.89 -15.37 27.63
C ASP A 374 42.29 -15.47 28.23
N LEU A 375 42.42 -16.02 29.46
CA LEU A 375 43.71 -16.24 30.12
C LEU A 375 44.59 -17.24 29.35
N GLU A 376 44.01 -18.34 28.87
CA GLU A 376 44.76 -19.33 28.08
C GLU A 376 45.21 -18.76 26.74
N ARG A 377 44.34 -18.03 26.05
CA ARG A 377 44.70 -17.36 24.79
C ARG A 377 45.81 -16.35 25.00
N SER A 378 45.76 -15.56 26.08
CA SER A 378 46.79 -14.59 26.42
C SER A 378 48.15 -15.28 26.56
N PHE A 379 48.23 -16.35 27.37
CA PHE A 379 49.46 -17.10 27.56
C PHE A 379 49.96 -17.72 26.25
N LEU A 380 49.10 -18.39 25.50
CA LEU A 380 49.48 -19.07 24.26
C LEU A 380 49.91 -18.08 23.17
N ASN A 381 49.37 -16.87 23.12
CA ASN A 381 49.79 -15.87 22.14
C ASN A 381 51.26 -15.45 22.33
N GLU A 382 51.75 -15.42 23.57
CA GLU A 382 53.09 -14.97 23.90
C GLU A 382 54.10 -16.12 24.02
N TYR A 383 53.66 -17.28 24.56
CA TYR A 383 54.55 -18.39 24.94
C TYR A 383 54.28 -19.69 24.15
N SER A 384 53.55 -19.64 23.04
CA SER A 384 53.35 -20.84 22.19
C SER A 384 54.68 -21.39 21.67
N GLY A 385 54.88 -22.70 21.86
CA GLY A 385 56.10 -23.40 21.42
C GLY A 385 57.31 -23.21 22.35
N VAL A 386 57.18 -22.45 23.44
CA VAL A 386 58.23 -22.29 24.45
C VAL A 386 58.30 -23.52 25.35
N THR A 387 59.53 -23.96 25.66
CA THR A 387 59.74 -25.03 26.65
C THR A 387 59.39 -24.49 28.03
N TYR A 388 58.54 -25.20 28.75
CA TYR A 388 58.11 -24.83 30.10
C TYR A 388 58.39 -25.94 31.10
N TYR A 389 58.59 -25.56 32.35
CA TYR A 389 58.72 -26.48 33.48
C TYR A 389 57.53 -26.33 34.40
N TYR A 390 57.22 -27.37 35.19
CA TYR A 390 56.08 -27.33 36.09
C TYR A 390 56.29 -28.14 37.37
N ASP A 391 55.52 -27.80 38.40
CA ASP A 391 55.33 -28.61 39.61
C ASP A 391 53.87 -28.51 40.10
N GLU A 392 53.27 -29.62 40.51
CA GLU A 392 51.84 -29.70 40.88
C GLU A 392 51.62 -29.44 42.37
N ILE A 393 50.94 -28.35 42.71
CA ILE A 393 50.76 -27.82 44.08
C ILE A 393 49.98 -28.76 44.98
#